data_AF-A0A936IDK1-F1
#
_entry.id   AF-A0A936IDK1-F1
#
_cell.length_a   1.000
_cell.length_b   1.000
_cell.length_c   1.000
_cell.angle_alpha   90.00
_cell.angle_beta   90.00
_cell.angle_gamma   90.00
#
_symmetry.space_group_name_H-M   'P 1'
#
loop_
_entity.id
_entity.type
_entity.pdbx_description
1 polymer ?
#
loop_
_entity_poly.entity_id
_entity_poly.type
_entity_poly.pdbx_seq_one_letter_code
_entity_poly.pdbx_strand_id
1 'polypeptide(L)'
;MRIQFYTWVFIVLAAASSSAQCDYSRDQFGFTVEKGIFYGVLPDYRGIMDSLFLDLYIPVGSSEITKPLIIWAFGGGFFQGKREDFGTICEEMAKRGILSATIDYRLGFDGPGLGLNPPFSFDAAEVLRAGYRGATDMKGAIRFLKAKHADYAIDLDRIWLGGASAGSIVALNAAFLNKESEKPKEAGSIGPVGAKARPDLGPIEGSLNLNGYDAQVQGVFNIFGALLDTNAIDATDRIAVFSYHQTGDPIVPCLANTPYYPISLIAQNYPIVYGSCVITDRLDHLSIPATHYETWIYPGTEHAVHNQNAVLDYMIEQAKPFLCKNITANKHAVKDEVFLIPNPAHDFIQLQNLNGQTHFQIMDISGKNFDKGILNQNASISIHNYPPGLYIIALKQNSFSKIIKWIKS
;
A
#
# COMPACT_ATOMS: atom_id res chain seq x y z
N MET A 1 2.58 21.28 -75.99
CA MET A 1 2.54 20.22 -74.96
C MET A 1 2.98 20.88 -73.64
N ARG A 2 2.05 21.27 -72.77
CA ARG A 2 2.34 21.91 -71.47
C ARG A 2 2.42 20.82 -70.41
N ILE A 3 3.57 20.68 -69.76
CA ILE A 3 3.79 19.75 -68.65
C ILE A 3 3.54 20.54 -67.36
N GLN A 4 2.49 20.21 -66.62
CA GLN A 4 2.24 20.71 -65.27
C GLN A 4 2.97 19.81 -64.26
N PHE A 5 3.84 20.40 -63.44
CA PHE A 5 4.41 19.75 -62.27
C PHE A 5 3.48 19.96 -61.07
N TYR A 6 2.97 18.87 -60.50
CA TYR A 6 2.26 18.89 -59.22
C TYR A 6 3.28 18.61 -58.10
N THR A 7 3.56 19.61 -57.27
CA THR A 7 4.38 19.47 -56.07
C THR A 7 3.49 18.92 -54.95
N TRP A 8 3.69 17.67 -54.56
CA TRP A 8 3.02 17.08 -53.40
C TRP A 8 3.74 17.52 -52.12
N VAL A 9 3.11 18.37 -51.32
CA VAL A 9 3.56 18.68 -49.96
C VAL A 9 3.11 17.54 -49.05
N PHE A 10 4.03 16.65 -48.69
CA PHE A 10 3.81 15.69 -47.62
C PHE A 10 3.94 16.43 -46.28
N ILE A 11 2.80 16.73 -45.64
CA ILE A 11 2.77 17.12 -44.24
C ILE A 11 3.02 15.85 -43.42
N VAL A 12 4.24 15.68 -42.94
CA VAL A 12 4.55 14.70 -41.91
C VAL A 12 3.97 15.24 -40.61
N LEU A 13 2.79 14.76 -40.23
CA LEU A 13 2.32 14.86 -38.84
C LEU A 13 3.27 13.99 -38.01
N ALA A 14 4.24 14.63 -37.36
CA ALA A 14 4.93 14.03 -36.23
C ALA A 14 3.88 13.82 -35.14
N ALA A 15 3.40 12.58 -34.99
CA ALA A 15 2.72 12.17 -33.78
C ALA A 15 3.75 12.29 -32.65
N ALA A 16 3.66 13.36 -31.87
CA ALA A 16 4.33 13.43 -30.59
C ALA A 16 3.68 12.37 -29.71
N SER A 17 4.24 11.17 -29.72
CA SER A 17 3.93 10.15 -28.72
C SER A 17 4.31 10.75 -27.37
N SER A 18 3.32 11.15 -26.57
CA SER A 18 3.53 11.59 -25.19
C SER A 18 3.84 10.36 -24.32
N SER A 19 4.98 9.73 -24.54
CA SER A 19 5.46 8.58 -23.75
C SER A 19 6.10 9.03 -22.44
N ALA A 20 5.42 9.92 -21.70
CA ALA A 20 5.89 10.47 -20.43
C ALA A 20 5.06 10.00 -19.23
N GLN A 21 4.10 9.08 -19.40
CA GLN A 21 3.06 8.87 -18.38
C GLN A 21 3.30 7.69 -17.43
N CYS A 22 4.43 6.98 -17.54
CA CYS A 22 4.81 5.96 -16.57
C CYS A 22 6.33 5.79 -16.45
N ASP A 23 6.98 6.79 -15.86
CA ASP A 23 8.39 6.70 -15.48
C ASP A 23 8.51 6.90 -13.97
N TYR A 24 8.38 5.82 -13.21
CA TYR A 24 8.57 5.78 -11.76
C TYR A 24 10.05 5.53 -11.37
N SER A 25 10.98 5.51 -12.33
CA SER A 25 12.37 5.12 -12.09
C SER A 25 13.23 6.21 -11.45
N ARG A 26 12.73 7.46 -11.40
CA ARG A 26 13.48 8.62 -10.93
C ARG A 26 12.58 9.64 -10.26
N ASP A 27 13.17 10.47 -9.41
CA ASP A 27 12.51 11.59 -8.76
C ASP A 27 12.09 12.64 -9.80
N GLN A 28 10.81 13.00 -9.80
CA GLN A 28 10.21 13.95 -10.75
C GLN A 28 9.28 14.96 -10.09
N PHE A 29 8.79 14.66 -8.88
CA PHE A 29 7.72 15.39 -8.23
C PHE A 29 8.12 15.87 -6.84
N GLY A 30 7.47 16.94 -6.37
CA GLY A 30 7.41 17.24 -4.94
C GLY A 30 6.44 16.30 -4.24
N PHE A 31 6.35 16.38 -2.92
CA PHE A 31 5.36 15.61 -2.15
C PHE A 31 4.85 16.40 -0.93
N THR A 32 3.72 15.96 -0.41
CA THR A 32 3.21 16.36 0.91
C THR A 32 2.96 15.12 1.77
N VAL A 33 2.86 15.28 3.09
CA VAL A 33 2.63 14.19 4.03
C VAL A 33 1.48 14.52 4.97
N GLU A 34 0.50 13.63 5.04
CA GLU A 34 -0.55 13.63 6.06
C GLU A 34 -0.20 12.58 7.12
N LYS A 35 0.12 13.02 8.34
CA LYS A 35 0.55 12.12 9.42
C LYS A 35 -0.55 11.81 10.42
N GLY A 36 -0.48 10.65 11.06
CA GLY A 36 -1.33 10.27 12.19
C GLY A 36 -2.79 10.08 11.79
N ILE A 37 -3.06 9.58 10.58
CA ILE A 37 -4.41 9.26 10.12
C ILE A 37 -4.88 8.01 10.86
N PHE A 38 -5.87 8.16 11.73
CA PHE A 38 -6.46 7.05 12.46
C PHE A 38 -7.23 6.12 11.51
N TYR A 39 -6.93 4.81 11.54
CA TYR A 39 -7.61 3.83 10.70
C TYR A 39 -8.25 2.68 11.48
N GLY A 40 -8.00 2.53 12.79
CA GLY A 40 -8.66 1.48 13.56
C GLY A 40 -8.22 1.38 15.01
N VAL A 41 -8.97 0.59 15.79
CA VAL A 41 -8.62 0.25 17.17
C VAL A 41 -8.99 -1.21 17.44
N LEU A 42 -8.05 -1.99 17.98
CA LEU A 42 -8.25 -3.41 18.31
C LEU A 42 -7.43 -3.79 19.55
N PRO A 43 -7.82 -4.82 20.30
CA PRO A 43 -7.01 -5.29 21.43
C PRO A 43 -5.66 -5.83 20.95
N ASP A 44 -4.59 -5.44 21.63
CA ASP A 44 -3.24 -6.00 21.49
C ASP A 44 -3.17 -7.43 22.06
N TYR A 45 -1.97 -8.02 22.05
CA TYR A 45 -1.78 -9.37 22.61
C TYR A 45 -2.13 -9.47 24.10
N ARG A 46 -2.14 -8.36 24.86
CA ARG A 46 -2.50 -8.28 26.29
C ARG A 46 -3.99 -8.05 26.51
N GLY A 47 -4.77 -7.82 25.45
CA GLY A 47 -6.18 -7.44 25.55
C GLY A 47 -6.40 -5.94 25.80
N ILE A 48 -5.36 -5.12 25.69
CA ILE A 48 -5.45 -3.66 25.83
C ILE A 48 -5.76 -3.06 24.46
N MET A 49 -6.75 -2.18 24.37
CA MET A 49 -7.10 -1.52 23.10
C MET A 49 -5.91 -0.70 22.59
N ASP A 50 -5.50 -0.99 21.37
CA ASP A 50 -4.41 -0.35 20.65
C ASP A 50 -4.97 0.40 19.44
N SER A 51 -4.61 1.68 19.32
CA SER A 51 -5.07 2.57 18.25
C SER A 51 -4.05 2.57 17.14
N LEU A 52 -4.51 2.32 15.92
CA LEU A 52 -3.65 2.16 14.74
C LEU A 52 -3.79 3.38 13.83
N PHE A 53 -2.65 3.95 13.46
CA PHE A 53 -2.55 5.11 12.60
C PHE A 53 -1.73 4.80 11.35
N LEU A 54 -1.86 5.66 10.34
CA LEU A 54 -1.03 5.64 9.15
C LEU A 54 -0.54 7.05 8.80
N ASP A 55 0.59 7.13 8.11
CA ASP A 55 1.07 8.35 7.48
C ASP A 55 1.00 8.18 5.95
N LEU A 56 0.43 9.15 5.24
CA LEU A 56 0.23 9.11 3.78
C LEU A 56 1.09 10.17 3.08
N TYR A 57 1.90 9.72 2.14
CA TYR A 57 2.83 10.51 1.34
C TYR A 57 2.26 10.66 -0.07
N ILE A 58 2.01 11.92 -0.46
CA ILE A 58 1.22 12.26 -1.64
C ILE A 58 2.08 13.03 -2.64
N PRO A 59 2.27 12.51 -3.86
CA PRO A 59 3.00 13.21 -4.92
C PRO A 59 2.27 14.48 -5.35
N VAL A 60 3.00 15.58 -5.51
CA VAL A 60 2.50 16.89 -5.94
C VAL A 60 3.07 17.23 -7.33
N GLY A 61 2.18 17.58 -8.26
CA GLY A 61 2.55 17.97 -9.63
C GLY A 61 2.56 16.83 -10.66
N SER A 62 2.17 15.61 -10.27
CA SER A 62 1.95 14.52 -11.22
C SER A 62 0.69 14.75 -12.07
N SER A 63 0.82 14.54 -13.38
CA SER A 63 -0.28 14.64 -14.36
C SER A 63 -1.13 13.36 -14.43
N GLU A 64 -0.80 12.34 -13.66
CA GLU A 64 -1.54 11.09 -13.62
C GLU A 64 -2.85 11.25 -12.82
N ILE A 65 -3.99 10.96 -13.46
CA ILE A 65 -5.34 11.16 -12.89
C ILE A 65 -5.54 10.31 -11.64
N THR A 66 -5.16 9.04 -11.69
CA THR A 66 -5.13 8.12 -10.54
C THR A 66 -3.74 7.52 -10.44
N LYS A 67 -3.26 7.26 -9.23
CA LYS A 67 -1.86 6.90 -8.98
C LYS A 67 -1.78 5.53 -8.30
N PRO A 68 -0.74 4.74 -8.57
CA PRO A 68 -0.49 3.53 -7.80
C PRO A 68 -0.26 3.88 -6.33
N LEU A 69 -0.62 2.96 -5.45
CA LEU A 69 -0.45 3.07 -4.00
C LEU A 69 0.44 1.92 -3.50
N ILE A 70 1.45 2.21 -2.69
CA ILE A 70 2.20 1.21 -1.92
C ILE A 70 1.96 1.43 -0.42
N ILE A 71 1.56 0.38 0.29
CA ILE A 71 1.32 0.41 1.74
C ILE A 71 2.43 -0.38 2.43
N TRP A 72 3.20 0.29 3.29
CA TRP A 72 4.40 -0.24 3.92
C TRP A 72 4.19 -0.58 5.38
N ALA A 73 4.65 -1.76 5.78
CA ALA A 73 4.73 -2.21 7.17
C ALA A 73 6.19 -2.28 7.64
N PHE A 74 6.45 -1.76 8.85
CA PHE A 74 7.78 -1.67 9.44
C PHE A 74 8.26 -3.02 10.02
N GLY A 75 9.58 -3.20 10.14
CA GLY A 75 10.21 -4.39 10.72
C GLY A 75 10.22 -4.41 12.25
N GLY A 76 11.08 -5.23 12.87
CA GLY A 76 11.24 -5.24 14.35
C GLY A 76 10.68 -6.46 15.07
N GLY A 77 10.62 -7.60 14.39
CA GLY A 77 10.32 -8.90 15.00
C GLY A 77 8.94 -9.02 15.65
N PHE A 78 8.01 -8.12 15.31
CA PHE A 78 6.69 -7.95 15.92
C PHE A 78 6.70 -7.41 17.35
N PHE A 79 7.81 -6.95 17.93
CA PHE A 79 7.84 -6.45 19.32
C PHE A 79 8.42 -5.04 19.47
N GLN A 80 8.93 -4.46 18.39
CA GLN A 80 9.44 -3.09 18.34
C GLN A 80 9.28 -2.53 16.92
N GLY A 81 9.66 -1.26 16.75
CA GLY A 81 9.53 -0.52 15.50
C GLY A 81 8.29 0.38 15.50
N LYS A 82 8.18 1.21 14.46
CA LYS A 82 7.07 2.17 14.29
C LYS A 82 6.91 2.56 12.81
N ARG A 83 5.72 3.04 12.43
CA ARG A 83 5.42 3.40 11.03
C ARG A 83 6.36 4.45 10.45
N GLU A 84 6.92 5.34 11.27
CA GLU A 84 7.85 6.37 10.83
C GLU A 84 9.18 5.80 10.31
N ASP A 85 9.53 4.56 10.68
CA ASP A 85 10.78 3.91 10.24
C ASP A 85 10.82 3.71 8.70
N PHE A 86 9.66 3.71 8.04
CA PHE A 86 9.52 3.62 6.57
C PHE A 86 9.26 4.97 5.89
N GLY A 87 9.35 6.08 6.64
CA GLY A 87 9.06 7.42 6.11
C GLY A 87 9.95 7.77 4.91
N THR A 88 11.26 7.55 5.00
CA THR A 88 12.20 7.84 3.91
C THR A 88 11.87 7.10 2.62
N ILE A 89 11.51 5.80 2.72
CA ILE A 89 11.10 5.01 1.55
C ILE A 89 9.83 5.62 0.93
N CYS A 90 8.86 6.02 1.76
CA CYS A 90 7.63 6.64 1.26
C CYS A 90 7.86 8.01 0.61
N GLU A 91 8.80 8.80 1.13
CA GLU A 91 9.21 10.06 0.49
C GLU A 91 9.81 9.82 -0.89
N GLU A 92 10.69 8.83 -1.02
CA GLU A 92 11.29 8.44 -2.31
C GLU A 92 10.23 7.96 -3.30
N MET A 93 9.26 7.15 -2.87
CA MET A 93 8.15 6.70 -3.71
C MET A 93 7.27 7.88 -4.15
N ALA A 94 6.97 8.81 -3.23
CA ALA A 94 6.17 10.00 -3.55
C ALA A 94 6.90 10.92 -4.54
N LYS A 95 8.21 11.10 -4.43
CA LYS A 95 8.99 11.86 -5.43
C LYS A 95 8.97 11.23 -6.82
N ARG A 96 8.80 9.90 -6.89
CA ARG A 96 8.65 9.15 -8.15
C ARG A 96 7.23 9.20 -8.71
N GLY A 97 6.25 9.72 -7.97
CA GLY A 97 4.86 9.86 -8.43
C GLY A 97 3.91 8.77 -7.91
N ILE A 98 4.37 7.95 -6.96
CA ILE A 98 3.61 6.85 -6.36
C ILE A 98 3.04 7.32 -5.02
N LEU A 99 1.75 7.08 -4.75
CA LEU A 99 1.19 7.27 -3.41
C LEU A 99 1.81 6.23 -2.47
N SER A 100 2.24 6.65 -1.29
CA SER A 100 2.87 5.72 -0.34
C SER A 100 2.34 5.94 1.06
N ALA A 101 1.97 4.87 1.75
CA ALA A 101 1.50 4.92 3.13
C ALA A 101 2.38 4.07 4.03
N THR A 102 2.67 4.51 5.26
CA THR A 102 3.20 3.65 6.32
C THR A 102 2.11 3.40 7.36
N ILE A 103 2.03 2.18 7.90
CA ILE A 103 0.98 1.80 8.84
C ILE A 103 1.55 1.35 10.18
N ASP A 104 0.86 1.70 11.26
CA ASP A 104 0.95 0.96 12.50
C ASP A 104 0.34 -0.44 12.29
N TYR A 105 0.82 -1.43 13.04
CA TYR A 105 0.15 -2.72 13.19
C TYR A 105 0.43 -3.23 14.62
N ARG A 106 -0.47 -4.04 15.18
CA ARG A 106 -0.37 -4.45 16.59
C ARG A 106 0.89 -5.27 16.84
N LEU A 107 1.67 -4.85 17.83
CA LEU A 107 2.89 -5.50 18.27
C LEU A 107 2.68 -6.35 19.54
N GLY A 108 3.70 -7.16 19.83
CA GLY A 108 3.91 -7.91 21.04
C GLY A 108 3.37 -9.34 21.00
N PHE A 109 3.95 -10.16 21.86
CA PHE A 109 3.57 -11.53 22.14
C PHE A 109 4.12 -11.94 23.51
N ASP A 110 3.61 -13.03 24.09
CA ASP A 110 4.05 -13.46 25.42
C ASP A 110 5.39 -14.22 25.38
N GLY A 111 6.27 -13.92 26.34
CA GLY A 111 7.49 -14.68 26.57
C GLY A 111 7.32 -15.81 27.60
N PRO A 112 8.37 -16.61 27.86
CA PRO A 112 8.31 -17.75 28.78
C PRO A 112 8.11 -17.37 30.26
N GLY A 113 8.10 -16.07 30.58
CA GLY A 113 8.03 -15.55 31.94
C GLY A 113 9.42 -15.29 32.54
N LEU A 114 9.50 -15.11 33.85
CA LEU A 114 10.76 -14.88 34.58
C LEU A 114 11.58 -13.66 34.11
N GLY A 115 10.90 -12.63 33.58
CA GLY A 115 11.55 -11.44 33.02
C GLY A 115 12.03 -11.60 31.57
N LEU A 116 11.84 -12.76 30.95
CA LEU A 116 12.11 -12.98 29.54
C LEU A 116 10.88 -12.57 28.72
N ASN A 117 11.01 -11.42 28.07
CA ASN A 117 10.05 -10.83 27.14
C ASN A 117 10.55 -11.00 25.69
N PRO A 118 9.79 -10.60 24.65
CA PRO A 118 10.32 -10.54 23.30
C PRO A 118 11.75 -9.95 23.25
N PRO A 119 12.71 -10.59 22.54
CA PRO A 119 12.51 -11.62 21.51
C PRO A 119 12.31 -13.05 22.02
N PHE A 120 12.27 -13.33 23.31
CA PHE A 120 12.01 -14.69 23.80
C PHE A 120 10.52 -15.00 23.76
N SER A 121 10.10 -15.93 22.90
CA SER A 121 8.71 -16.37 22.78
C SER A 121 8.37 -17.46 23.80
N PHE A 122 7.13 -17.49 24.30
CA PHE A 122 6.63 -18.60 25.13
C PHE A 122 6.58 -19.91 24.33
N ASP A 123 5.96 -19.87 23.15
CA ASP A 123 5.87 -20.97 22.19
C ASP A 123 5.80 -20.43 20.76
N ALA A 124 5.78 -21.32 19.76
CA ALA A 124 5.69 -20.91 18.35
C ALA A 124 4.37 -20.21 18.01
N ALA A 125 3.29 -20.50 18.74
CA ALA A 125 1.98 -19.94 18.49
C ALA A 125 1.94 -18.43 18.77
N GLU A 126 2.71 -17.95 19.74
CA GLU A 126 2.83 -16.53 20.06
C GLU A 126 3.32 -15.67 18.88
N VAL A 127 4.33 -16.15 18.15
CA VAL A 127 4.87 -15.46 16.97
C VAL A 127 3.92 -15.57 15.78
N LEU A 128 3.31 -16.75 15.54
CA LEU A 128 2.30 -16.94 14.49
C LEU A 128 1.09 -16.01 14.71
N ARG A 129 0.64 -15.88 15.95
CA ARG A 129 -0.45 -14.98 16.35
C ARG A 129 -0.09 -13.51 16.16
N ALA A 130 1.17 -13.12 16.39
CA ALA A 130 1.65 -11.77 16.12
C ALA A 130 1.64 -11.44 14.62
N GLY A 131 2.15 -12.35 13.79
CA GLY A 131 2.09 -12.21 12.33
C GLY A 131 0.65 -12.13 11.80
N TYR A 132 -0.25 -12.96 12.33
CA TYR A 132 -1.67 -12.94 11.97
C TYR A 132 -2.36 -11.61 12.35
N ARG A 133 -2.14 -11.10 13.57
CA ARG A 133 -2.66 -9.77 13.98
C ARG A 133 -2.20 -8.70 13.01
N GLY A 134 -0.90 -8.61 12.74
CA GLY A 134 -0.35 -7.62 11.82
C GLY A 134 -0.94 -7.72 10.41
N ALA A 135 -1.09 -8.94 9.87
CA ALA A 135 -1.72 -9.17 8.57
C ALA A 135 -3.18 -8.67 8.53
N THR A 136 -3.98 -8.97 9.56
CA THR A 136 -5.36 -8.47 9.64
C THR A 136 -5.46 -6.96 9.81
N ASP A 137 -4.49 -6.34 10.48
CA ASP A 137 -4.42 -4.89 10.64
C ASP A 137 -4.09 -4.22 9.29
N MET A 138 -3.13 -4.78 8.54
CA MET A 138 -2.80 -4.31 7.19
C MET A 138 -3.99 -4.43 6.22
N LYS A 139 -4.76 -5.53 6.29
CA LYS A 139 -6.04 -5.64 5.56
C LYS A 139 -7.02 -4.53 5.91
N GLY A 140 -7.10 -4.16 7.18
CA GLY A 140 -7.86 -3.01 7.65
C GLY A 140 -7.40 -1.69 7.03
N ALA A 141 -6.09 -1.47 6.93
CA ALA A 141 -5.50 -0.29 6.31
C ALA A 141 -5.73 -0.24 4.79
N ILE A 142 -5.63 -1.39 4.09
CA ILE A 142 -5.95 -1.50 2.66
C ILE A 142 -7.38 -1.02 2.40
N ARG A 143 -8.36 -1.55 3.13
CA ARG A 143 -9.77 -1.16 2.96
C ARG A 143 -10.04 0.29 3.32
N PHE A 144 -9.34 0.82 4.34
CA PHE A 144 -9.41 2.23 4.68
C PHE A 144 -8.95 3.11 3.51
N LEU A 145 -7.77 2.83 2.94
CA LEU A 145 -7.22 3.61 1.83
C LEU A 145 -8.03 3.41 0.55
N LYS A 146 -8.55 2.20 0.28
CA LYS A 146 -9.48 1.96 -0.83
C LYS A 146 -10.76 2.79 -0.71
N ALA A 147 -11.35 2.93 0.47
CA ALA A 147 -12.48 3.86 0.66
C ALA A 147 -12.12 5.33 0.46
N LYS A 148 -10.85 5.67 0.57
CA LYS A 148 -10.30 7.01 0.34
C LYS A 148 -9.79 7.22 -1.08
N HIS A 149 -10.05 6.29 -2.00
CA HIS A 149 -9.48 6.36 -3.34
C HIS A 149 -9.86 7.63 -4.11
N ALA A 150 -11.08 8.15 -3.95
CA ALA A 150 -11.51 9.38 -4.59
C ALA A 150 -10.85 10.62 -3.98
N ASP A 151 -10.59 10.61 -2.66
CA ASP A 151 -9.98 11.73 -1.93
C ASP A 151 -8.50 11.90 -2.30
N TYR A 152 -7.79 10.79 -2.47
CA TYR A 152 -6.34 10.77 -2.74
C TYR A 152 -5.97 10.40 -4.19
N ALA A 153 -6.97 10.23 -5.06
CA ALA A 153 -6.77 9.75 -6.42
C ALA A 153 -6.00 8.40 -6.50
N ILE A 154 -6.33 7.46 -5.62
CA ILE A 154 -5.75 6.11 -5.62
C ILE A 154 -6.35 5.32 -6.77
N ASP A 155 -5.48 4.62 -7.49
CA ASP A 155 -5.87 3.63 -8.47
C ASP A 155 -6.11 2.26 -7.80
N LEU A 156 -7.37 1.82 -7.79
CA LEU A 156 -7.77 0.58 -7.13
C LEU A 156 -7.20 -0.68 -7.80
N ASP A 157 -6.74 -0.57 -9.06
CA ASP A 157 -6.14 -1.67 -9.80
C ASP A 157 -4.60 -1.69 -9.66
N ARG A 158 -4.01 -0.80 -8.85
CA ARG A 158 -2.55 -0.68 -8.67
C ARG A 158 -2.19 -0.41 -7.21
N ILE A 159 -2.67 -1.28 -6.33
CA ILE A 159 -2.40 -1.27 -4.89
C ILE A 159 -1.39 -2.37 -4.57
N TRP A 160 -0.32 -1.99 -3.90
CA TRP A 160 0.81 -2.83 -3.55
C TRP A 160 1.05 -2.78 -2.06
N LEU A 161 1.61 -3.86 -1.53
CA LEU A 161 2.10 -3.91 -0.16
C LEU A 161 3.62 -3.93 -0.18
N GLY A 162 4.23 -3.47 0.90
CA GLY A 162 5.66 -3.56 1.09
C GLY A 162 6.01 -3.70 2.56
N GLY A 163 7.21 -4.19 2.83
CA GLY A 163 7.73 -4.20 4.19
C GLY A 163 9.13 -4.79 4.27
N ALA A 164 9.72 -4.68 5.45
CA ALA A 164 10.97 -5.37 5.77
C ALA A 164 10.82 -6.27 6.99
N SER A 165 11.49 -7.42 6.99
CA SER A 165 11.51 -8.33 8.15
C SER A 165 10.08 -8.72 8.58
N ALA A 166 9.73 -8.57 9.85
CA ALA A 166 8.38 -8.74 10.37
C ALA A 166 7.30 -7.99 9.57
N GLY A 167 7.56 -6.77 9.09
CA GLY A 167 6.63 -6.01 8.26
C GLY A 167 6.43 -6.64 6.88
N SER A 168 7.47 -7.28 6.32
CA SER A 168 7.32 -8.04 5.09
C SER A 168 6.52 -9.34 5.30
N ILE A 169 6.69 -9.98 6.46
CA ILE A 169 5.82 -11.11 6.87
C ILE A 169 4.37 -10.63 6.97
N VAL A 170 4.09 -9.47 7.56
CA VAL A 170 2.76 -8.84 7.59
C VAL A 170 2.22 -8.66 6.17
N ALA A 171 2.99 -8.05 5.27
CA ALA A 171 2.58 -7.77 3.90
C ALA A 171 2.26 -9.03 3.10
N LEU A 172 3.14 -10.03 3.14
CA LEU A 172 2.94 -11.31 2.46
C LEU A 172 1.69 -12.04 2.98
N ASN A 173 1.53 -12.13 4.29
CA ASN A 173 0.38 -12.84 4.86
C ASN A 173 -0.93 -12.06 4.66
N ALA A 174 -0.91 -10.72 4.63
CA ALA A 174 -2.08 -9.92 4.28
C ALA A 174 -2.53 -10.15 2.83
N ALA A 175 -1.58 -10.32 1.90
CA ALA A 175 -1.87 -10.57 0.49
C ALA A 175 -2.39 -12.00 0.25
N PHE A 176 -1.76 -13.02 0.84
CA PHE A 176 -2.02 -14.43 0.51
C PHE A 176 -3.01 -15.16 1.42
N LEU A 177 -3.24 -14.75 2.67
CA LEU A 177 -4.25 -15.41 3.52
C LEU A 177 -5.65 -14.95 3.14
N ASN A 178 -6.22 -15.50 2.07
CA ASN A 178 -7.47 -15.04 1.45
C ASN A 178 -8.61 -16.06 1.49
N LYS A 179 -8.38 -17.27 2.03
CA LYS A 179 -9.42 -18.27 2.33
C LYS A 179 -9.48 -18.60 3.81
N GLU A 180 -10.68 -18.76 4.36
CA GLU A 180 -10.86 -19.15 5.77
C GLU A 180 -10.15 -20.47 6.12
N SER A 181 -9.99 -21.38 5.16
CA SER A 181 -9.23 -22.63 5.33
C SER A 181 -7.73 -22.43 5.56
N GLU A 182 -7.19 -21.25 5.23
CA GLU A 182 -5.78 -20.90 5.40
C GLU A 182 -5.51 -20.27 6.76
N LYS A 183 -6.55 -19.98 7.56
CA LYS A 183 -6.39 -19.42 8.90
C LYS A 183 -5.46 -20.33 9.73
N PRO A 184 -4.33 -19.81 10.24
CA PRO A 184 -3.47 -20.59 11.12
C PRO A 184 -4.27 -21.10 12.33
N LYS A 185 -4.14 -22.38 12.67
CA LYS A 185 -4.84 -22.96 13.82
C LYS A 185 -4.50 -22.22 15.13
N GLU A 186 -3.28 -21.70 15.23
CA GLU A 186 -2.77 -20.91 16.34
C GLU A 186 -3.48 -19.55 16.47
N ALA A 187 -4.07 -19.02 15.40
CA ALA A 187 -4.90 -17.81 15.44
C ALA A 187 -6.31 -18.08 15.98
N GLY A 188 -6.72 -19.34 16.12
CA GLY A 188 -7.94 -19.73 16.83
C GLY A 188 -7.81 -19.61 18.35
N SER A 189 -8.82 -20.09 19.07
CA SER A 189 -8.74 -20.23 20.53
C SER A 189 -7.81 -21.39 20.88
N ILE A 190 -6.77 -21.13 21.68
CA ILE A 190 -5.78 -22.13 22.10
C ILE A 190 -5.55 -22.07 23.61
N GLY A 191 -4.80 -23.04 24.15
CA GLY A 191 -4.51 -23.13 25.59
C GLY A 191 -3.80 -21.88 26.13
N PRO A 192 -4.02 -21.47 27.39
CA PRO A 192 -3.51 -20.20 27.92
C PRO A 192 -1.98 -20.18 28.09
N VAL A 193 -1.41 -18.98 28.24
CA VAL A 193 -0.04 -18.76 28.72
C VAL A 193 -0.11 -18.32 30.18
N GLY A 194 0.21 -19.23 31.11
CA GLY A 194 -0.05 -19.00 32.53
C GLY A 194 -1.54 -18.73 32.80
N ALA A 195 -1.85 -17.58 33.39
CA ALA A 195 -3.24 -17.16 33.65
C ALA A 195 -3.88 -16.41 32.46
N LYS A 196 -3.14 -16.15 31.38
CA LYS A 196 -3.59 -15.34 30.26
C LYS A 196 -4.25 -16.19 29.18
N ALA A 197 -5.51 -15.87 28.88
CA ALA A 197 -6.25 -16.54 27.81
C ALA A 197 -5.69 -16.20 26.42
N ARG A 198 -5.76 -17.17 25.49
CA ARG A 198 -5.44 -16.98 24.07
C ARG A 198 -6.69 -17.20 23.22
N PRO A 199 -7.58 -16.18 23.12
CA PRO A 199 -8.85 -16.31 22.41
C PRO A 199 -8.62 -16.38 20.89
N ASP A 200 -9.68 -16.71 20.16
CA ASP A 200 -9.71 -16.57 18.73
C ASP A 200 -9.44 -15.11 18.31
N LEU A 201 -8.55 -14.90 17.34
CA LEU A 201 -8.15 -13.58 16.83
C LEU A 201 -9.11 -12.99 15.77
N GLY A 202 -10.16 -13.73 15.39
CA GLY A 202 -11.17 -13.30 14.43
C GLY A 202 -11.02 -13.95 13.05
N PRO A 203 -11.79 -13.48 12.05
CA PRO A 203 -11.76 -14.02 10.68
C PRO A 203 -10.51 -13.57 9.92
N ILE A 204 -10.16 -14.28 8.83
CA ILE A 204 -8.96 -13.96 8.02
C ILE A 204 -8.99 -12.56 7.39
N GLU A 205 -10.18 -12.00 7.19
CA GLU A 205 -10.35 -10.63 6.69
C GLU A 205 -10.09 -9.56 7.75
N GLY A 206 -10.00 -9.95 9.03
CA GLY A 206 -10.01 -9.02 10.15
C GLY A 206 -11.37 -8.33 10.32
N SER A 207 -11.42 -7.33 11.20
CA SER A 207 -12.66 -6.62 11.55
C SER A 207 -12.62 -5.12 11.26
N LEU A 208 -11.46 -4.57 10.88
CA LEU A 208 -11.30 -3.15 10.62
C LEU A 208 -11.77 -2.78 9.21
N ASN A 209 -12.51 -1.66 9.09
CA ASN A 209 -12.89 -1.04 7.83
C ASN A 209 -13.60 -1.97 6.83
N LEU A 210 -14.54 -2.81 7.29
CA LEU A 210 -15.39 -3.63 6.43
C LEU A 210 -16.46 -2.77 5.73
N ASN A 211 -16.02 -1.97 4.75
CA ASN A 211 -16.76 -0.85 4.15
C ASN A 211 -17.19 -1.10 2.69
N GLY A 212 -17.24 -2.36 2.27
CA GLY A 212 -17.59 -2.76 0.90
C GLY A 212 -16.40 -2.85 -0.06
N TYR A 213 -15.19 -2.48 0.37
CA TYR A 213 -13.94 -2.78 -0.35
C TYR A 213 -13.31 -4.07 0.21
N ASP A 214 -12.73 -4.89 -0.66
CA ASP A 214 -11.91 -6.04 -0.28
C ASP A 214 -10.46 -5.63 0.05
N ALA A 215 -9.67 -6.56 0.60
CA ALA A 215 -8.24 -6.36 0.87
C ALA A 215 -7.30 -6.88 -0.24
N GLN A 216 -7.80 -7.15 -1.46
CA GLN A 216 -6.98 -7.66 -2.55
C GLN A 216 -6.00 -6.60 -3.07
N VAL A 217 -4.83 -7.05 -3.52
CA VAL A 217 -3.73 -6.22 -4.00
C VAL A 217 -3.08 -6.86 -5.22
N GLN A 218 -2.33 -6.07 -5.99
CA GLN A 218 -1.66 -6.53 -7.20
C GLN A 218 -0.26 -7.10 -6.93
N GLY A 219 0.37 -6.73 -5.80
CA GLY A 219 1.64 -7.34 -5.45
C GLY A 219 2.25 -6.91 -4.13
N VAL A 220 3.39 -7.51 -3.82
CA VAL A 220 4.14 -7.35 -2.58
C VAL A 220 5.63 -7.09 -2.88
N PHE A 221 6.17 -6.03 -2.30
CA PHE A 221 7.59 -5.76 -2.17
C PHE A 221 8.12 -6.39 -0.88
N ASN A 222 8.81 -7.52 -1.04
CA ASN A 222 9.23 -8.38 0.06
C ASN A 222 10.71 -8.19 0.40
N ILE A 223 11.04 -7.45 1.46
CA ILE A 223 12.42 -7.25 1.91
C ILE A 223 12.67 -8.13 3.15
N PHE A 224 13.51 -9.18 3.05
CA PHE A 224 13.78 -10.11 4.16
C PHE A 224 12.53 -10.72 4.84
N GLY A 225 11.46 -10.96 4.08
CA GLY A 225 10.22 -11.53 4.61
C GLY A 225 10.14 -13.04 4.45
N ALA A 226 9.06 -13.57 5.02
CA ALA A 226 8.72 -14.98 4.99
C ALA A 226 7.19 -15.16 5.05
N LEU A 227 6.70 -16.29 4.57
CA LEU A 227 5.34 -16.76 4.84
C LEU A 227 5.30 -17.61 6.10
N LEU A 228 4.17 -17.58 6.80
CA LEU A 228 3.92 -18.47 7.93
C LEU A 228 3.62 -19.90 7.45
N ASP A 229 2.95 -20.02 6.31
CA ASP A 229 2.73 -21.27 5.58
C ASP A 229 2.69 -20.96 4.07
N THR A 230 3.44 -21.71 3.26
CA THR A 230 3.47 -21.53 1.79
C THR A 230 2.21 -22.08 1.10
N ASN A 231 1.39 -22.87 1.80
CA ASN A 231 0.08 -23.30 1.31
C ASN A 231 -0.90 -22.13 1.12
N ALA A 232 -0.62 -20.98 1.71
CA ALA A 232 -1.35 -19.74 1.43
C ALA A 232 -1.20 -19.26 -0.02
N ILE A 233 -0.14 -19.68 -0.73
CA ILE A 233 0.01 -19.44 -2.17
C ILE A 233 -0.63 -20.60 -2.94
N ASP A 234 -1.55 -20.28 -3.83
CA ASP A 234 -2.13 -21.20 -4.80
C ASP A 234 -1.92 -20.78 -6.27
N ALA A 235 -2.22 -21.68 -7.21
CA ALA A 235 -2.01 -21.44 -8.65
C ALA A 235 -3.00 -20.43 -9.27
N THR A 236 -4.07 -20.09 -8.56
CA THR A 236 -5.07 -19.08 -8.96
C THR A 236 -4.70 -17.67 -8.52
N ASP A 237 -3.79 -17.53 -7.56
CA ASP A 237 -3.26 -16.24 -7.16
C ASP A 237 -2.64 -15.49 -8.34
N ARG A 238 -2.87 -14.18 -8.35
CA ARG A 238 -2.36 -13.24 -9.35
C ARG A 238 -1.54 -12.12 -8.71
N ILE A 239 -1.11 -12.33 -7.48
CA ILE A 239 -0.33 -11.38 -6.68
C ILE A 239 1.12 -11.50 -7.11
N ALA A 240 1.69 -10.40 -7.60
CA ALA A 240 3.10 -10.35 -7.94
C ALA A 240 3.97 -10.21 -6.67
N VAL A 241 5.15 -10.84 -6.63
CA VAL A 241 6.05 -10.84 -5.47
C VAL A 241 7.47 -10.55 -5.92
N PHE A 242 7.97 -9.36 -5.59
CA PHE A 242 9.35 -8.98 -5.86
C PHE A 242 10.12 -8.91 -4.55
N SER A 243 11.16 -9.73 -4.45
CA SER A 243 11.85 -9.94 -3.19
C SER A 243 13.31 -9.51 -3.22
N TYR A 244 13.82 -9.11 -2.06
CA TYR A 244 15.25 -8.99 -1.79
C TYR A 244 15.60 -9.77 -0.53
N HIS A 245 16.69 -10.53 -0.57
CA HIS A 245 17.16 -11.32 0.57
C HIS A 245 18.68 -11.55 0.49
N GLN A 246 19.34 -11.60 1.65
CA GLN A 246 20.73 -12.05 1.74
C GLN A 246 20.83 -13.55 2.08
N THR A 247 21.76 -14.27 1.47
CA THR A 247 21.86 -15.74 1.65
C THR A 247 22.14 -16.17 3.09
N GLY A 248 22.85 -15.36 3.87
CA GLY A 248 23.23 -15.63 5.25
C GLY A 248 22.53 -14.74 6.28
N ASP A 249 21.34 -14.22 5.99
CA ASP A 249 20.53 -13.46 6.95
C ASP A 249 20.34 -14.26 8.26
N PRO A 250 20.84 -13.77 9.42
CA PRO A 250 20.77 -14.50 10.68
C PRO A 250 19.44 -14.33 11.43
N ILE A 251 18.54 -13.47 10.95
CA ILE A 251 17.29 -13.09 11.62
C ILE A 251 16.09 -13.74 10.96
N VAL A 252 15.90 -13.53 9.66
CA VAL A 252 14.86 -14.21 8.88
C VAL A 252 15.55 -15.10 7.86
N PRO A 253 15.37 -16.42 7.90
CA PRO A 253 16.06 -17.30 6.95
C PRO A 253 15.50 -17.08 5.54
N CYS A 254 16.36 -17.10 4.51
CA CYS A 254 15.88 -17.13 3.12
C CYS A 254 15.18 -18.46 2.79
N LEU A 255 15.71 -19.56 3.32
CA LEU A 255 15.13 -20.91 3.22
C LEU A 255 14.10 -21.15 4.35
N ALA A 256 13.65 -22.39 4.50
CA ALA A 256 12.80 -22.79 5.62
C ALA A 256 13.66 -23.00 6.88
N ASN A 257 13.48 -22.15 7.90
CA ASN A 257 14.09 -22.34 9.22
C ASN A 257 13.34 -21.52 10.27
N THR A 258 13.75 -21.64 11.53
CA THR A 258 13.31 -20.74 12.61
C THR A 258 13.98 -19.36 12.46
N PRO A 259 13.26 -18.25 12.67
CA PRO A 259 13.89 -16.96 12.86
C PRO A 259 14.91 -16.98 14.00
N TYR A 260 15.97 -16.16 13.87
CA TYR A 260 17.09 -16.11 14.82
C TYR A 260 17.84 -17.44 14.99
N TYR A 261 17.81 -18.34 13.99
CA TYR A 261 18.40 -19.69 14.07
C TYR A 261 19.85 -19.79 14.59
N PRO A 262 20.76 -18.80 14.42
CA PRO A 262 22.10 -18.88 15.02
C PRO A 262 22.09 -18.77 16.55
N ILE A 263 21.00 -18.29 17.15
CA ILE A 263 20.84 -18.05 18.59
C ILE A 263 19.79 -19.00 19.14
N SER A 264 20.19 -20.23 19.49
CA SER A 264 19.28 -21.31 19.93
C SER A 264 18.34 -20.90 21.08
N LEU A 265 18.79 -20.06 22.00
CA LEU A 265 17.98 -19.60 23.13
C LEU A 265 16.74 -18.80 22.70
N ILE A 266 16.83 -18.07 21.57
CA ILE A 266 15.70 -17.34 20.98
C ILE A 266 14.92 -18.27 20.05
N ALA A 267 15.63 -18.94 19.13
CA ALA A 267 15.02 -19.71 18.04
C ALA A 267 14.20 -20.92 18.50
N GLN A 268 14.51 -21.52 19.65
CA GLN A 268 13.88 -22.77 20.12
C GLN A 268 12.35 -22.72 20.23
N ASN A 269 11.78 -21.53 20.46
CA ASN A 269 10.34 -21.32 20.62
C ASN A 269 9.71 -20.57 19.44
N TYR A 270 10.44 -20.42 18.34
CA TYR A 270 9.92 -19.80 17.13
C TYR A 270 9.36 -20.86 16.16
N PRO A 271 8.33 -20.52 15.37
CA PRO A 271 7.89 -21.39 14.28
C PRO A 271 8.95 -21.48 13.18
N ILE A 272 8.91 -22.55 12.40
CA ILE A 272 9.56 -22.56 11.08
C ILE A 272 8.78 -21.58 10.21
N VAL A 273 9.49 -20.67 9.55
CA VAL A 273 8.95 -19.77 8.53
C VAL A 273 9.60 -20.05 7.19
N TYR A 274 8.95 -19.62 6.11
CA TYR A 274 9.38 -19.90 4.75
C TYR A 274 9.79 -18.61 4.05
N GLY A 275 11.10 -18.35 4.00
CA GLY A 275 11.65 -17.10 3.45
C GLY A 275 11.55 -16.96 1.94
N SER A 276 12.11 -15.87 1.42
CA SER A 276 12.05 -15.48 0.00
C SER A 276 12.53 -16.59 -0.96
N CYS A 277 13.53 -17.40 -0.59
CA CYS A 277 14.00 -18.50 -1.43
C CYS A 277 12.89 -19.56 -1.59
N VAL A 278 12.24 -19.95 -0.50
CA VAL A 278 11.14 -20.94 -0.54
C VAL A 278 9.89 -20.38 -1.21
N ILE A 279 9.60 -19.10 -1.02
CA ILE A 279 8.49 -18.41 -1.70
C ILE A 279 8.71 -18.45 -3.22
N THR A 280 9.94 -18.17 -3.68
CA THR A 280 10.31 -18.23 -5.10
C THR A 280 10.11 -19.64 -5.65
N ASP A 281 10.62 -20.65 -4.94
CA ASP A 281 10.44 -22.05 -5.33
C ASP A 281 8.95 -22.40 -5.40
N ARG A 282 8.13 -21.98 -4.42
CA ARG A 282 6.69 -22.25 -4.40
C ARG A 282 5.98 -21.66 -5.62
N LEU A 283 6.30 -20.42 -5.99
CA LEU A 283 5.71 -19.73 -7.15
C LEU A 283 6.08 -20.44 -8.47
N ASP A 284 7.33 -20.87 -8.59
CA ASP A 284 7.82 -21.65 -9.73
C ASP A 284 7.11 -23.02 -9.85
N HIS A 285 7.02 -23.76 -8.73
CA HIS A 285 6.35 -25.06 -8.70
C HIS A 285 4.85 -24.98 -9.04
N LEU A 286 4.19 -23.86 -8.75
CA LEU A 286 2.80 -23.61 -9.12
C LEU A 286 2.65 -23.08 -10.55
N SER A 287 3.75 -22.94 -11.30
CA SER A 287 3.77 -22.39 -12.65
C SER A 287 3.14 -21.00 -12.75
N ILE A 288 3.32 -20.18 -11.70
CA ILE A 288 2.98 -18.76 -11.76
C ILE A 288 3.81 -18.12 -12.89
N PRO A 289 3.26 -17.18 -13.70
CA PRO A 289 4.05 -16.58 -14.76
C PRO A 289 5.29 -15.88 -14.20
N ALA A 290 6.45 -16.09 -14.83
CA ALA A 290 7.72 -15.46 -14.41
C ALA A 290 7.68 -13.93 -14.36
N THR A 291 6.71 -13.29 -15.03
CA THR A 291 6.49 -11.84 -14.90
C THR A 291 5.95 -11.40 -13.55
N HIS A 292 5.44 -12.33 -12.72
CA HIS A 292 4.82 -12.03 -11.44
C HIS A 292 5.77 -12.23 -10.27
N TYR A 293 6.98 -12.74 -10.46
CA TYR A 293 7.91 -12.87 -9.35
C TYR A 293 9.35 -12.82 -9.80
N GLU A 294 10.18 -12.22 -8.95
CA GLU A 294 11.63 -12.24 -9.08
C GLU A 294 12.20 -12.02 -7.68
N THR A 295 13.31 -12.70 -7.37
CA THR A 295 13.98 -12.55 -6.08
C THR A 295 15.45 -12.21 -6.29
N TRP A 296 15.86 -11.01 -5.86
CA TRP A 296 17.25 -10.66 -5.79
C TRP A 296 17.89 -11.30 -4.56
N ILE A 297 18.56 -12.43 -4.79
CA ILE A 297 19.43 -13.08 -3.79
C ILE A 297 20.80 -12.42 -3.82
N TYR A 298 21.16 -11.76 -2.72
CA TYR A 298 22.46 -11.13 -2.55
C TYR A 298 23.38 -12.00 -1.67
N PRO A 299 24.63 -12.26 -2.08
CA PRO A 299 25.57 -13.02 -1.26
C PRO A 299 26.09 -12.15 -0.11
N GLY A 300 25.44 -12.25 1.05
CA GLY A 300 25.79 -11.50 2.25
C GLY A 300 25.23 -12.17 3.51
N THR A 301 25.60 -11.65 4.68
CA THR A 301 25.28 -12.26 5.99
C THR A 301 24.57 -11.29 6.93
N GLU A 302 23.97 -10.23 6.39
CA GLU A 302 23.31 -9.18 7.16
C GLU A 302 21.79 -9.26 7.04
N HIS A 303 21.10 -8.82 8.09
CA HIS A 303 19.67 -8.52 8.06
C HIS A 303 19.45 -7.01 7.78
N ALA A 304 20.07 -6.53 6.71
CA ALA A 304 20.03 -5.14 6.29
C ALA A 304 20.21 -5.04 4.78
N VAL A 305 19.58 -4.04 4.15
CA VAL A 305 19.80 -3.78 2.72
C VAL A 305 21.18 -3.19 2.52
N HIS A 306 21.99 -3.79 1.64
CA HIS A 306 23.33 -3.28 1.30
C HIS A 306 23.28 -1.89 0.63
N ASN A 307 22.21 -1.62 -0.10
CA ASN A 307 21.92 -0.34 -0.71
C ASN A 307 20.40 -0.21 -0.88
N GLN A 308 19.77 0.66 -0.07
CA GLN A 308 18.32 0.83 -0.08
C GLN A 308 17.80 1.28 -1.45
N ASN A 309 18.43 2.30 -2.05
CA ASN A 309 17.99 2.86 -3.32
C ASN A 309 18.09 1.82 -4.44
N ALA A 310 19.17 1.04 -4.49
CA ALA A 310 19.32 0.00 -5.49
C ALA A 310 18.25 -1.10 -5.37
N VAL A 311 17.89 -1.48 -4.14
CA VAL A 311 16.83 -2.48 -3.90
C VAL A 311 15.47 -1.92 -4.32
N LEU A 312 15.18 -0.65 -3.98
CA LEU A 312 13.93 0.00 -4.40
C LEU A 312 13.86 0.17 -5.92
N ASP A 313 14.94 0.59 -6.58
CA ASP A 313 15.02 0.72 -8.04
C ASP A 313 14.78 -0.62 -8.72
N TYR A 314 15.39 -1.69 -8.21
CA TYR A 314 15.16 -3.05 -8.67
C TYR A 314 13.68 -3.43 -8.54
N MET A 315 13.06 -3.24 -7.37
CA MET A 315 11.66 -3.58 -7.14
C MET A 315 10.70 -2.81 -8.05
N ILE A 316 10.94 -1.51 -8.23
CA ILE A 316 10.13 -0.66 -9.12
C ILE A 316 10.29 -1.08 -10.58
N GLU A 317 11.50 -1.42 -11.03
CA GLU A 317 11.71 -1.89 -12.40
C GLU A 317 11.00 -3.22 -12.66
N GLN A 318 11.05 -4.17 -11.72
CA GLN A 318 10.32 -5.42 -11.85
C GLN A 318 8.79 -5.21 -11.83
N ALA A 319 8.29 -4.30 -11.00
CA ALA A 319 6.86 -4.01 -10.90
C ALA A 319 6.31 -3.09 -11.99
N LYS A 320 7.17 -2.52 -12.84
CA LYS A 320 6.79 -1.62 -13.92
C LYS A 320 5.63 -2.13 -14.81
N PRO A 321 5.56 -3.42 -15.21
CA PRO A 321 4.43 -3.91 -16.01
C PRO A 321 3.06 -3.81 -15.32
N PHE A 322 3.05 -3.71 -13.98
CA PHE A 322 1.83 -3.65 -13.16
C PHE A 322 1.57 -2.23 -12.64
N LEU A 323 2.62 -1.49 -12.30
CA LEU A 323 2.51 -0.10 -11.86
C LEU A 323 2.13 0.81 -13.03
N CYS A 324 2.58 0.49 -14.25
CA CYS A 324 2.19 1.21 -15.44
C CYS A 324 0.83 0.77 -15.95
N LYS A 325 -0.06 1.73 -16.21
CA LYS A 325 -1.22 1.48 -17.06
C LYS A 325 -0.73 1.12 -18.46
N ASN A 326 -0.91 -0.13 -18.85
CA ASN A 326 -0.96 -0.46 -20.27
C ASN A 326 -2.21 0.22 -20.83
N ILE A 327 -2.05 1.28 -21.62
CA ILE A 327 -3.14 1.81 -22.45
C ILE A 327 -3.40 0.81 -23.59
N THR A 328 -3.83 -0.40 -23.26
CA THR A 328 -4.61 -1.20 -24.18
C THR A 328 -6.02 -0.64 -24.11
N ALA A 329 -6.46 -0.03 -25.20
CA ALA A 329 -7.77 0.58 -25.35
C ALA A 329 -8.90 -0.45 -25.12
N ASN A 330 -9.21 -0.75 -23.87
CA ASN A 330 -10.40 -1.49 -23.48
C ASN A 330 -10.86 -1.03 -22.10
N LYS A 331 -11.80 -0.08 -22.17
CA LYS A 331 -12.84 0.28 -21.20
C LYS A 331 -12.88 -0.57 -19.92
N HIS A 332 -12.27 -0.07 -18.86
CA HIS A 332 -13.08 0.21 -17.68
C HIS A 332 -13.52 1.66 -17.80
N ALA A 333 -14.83 1.86 -17.99
CA ALA A 333 -15.42 3.18 -17.79
C ALA A 333 -15.18 3.54 -16.33
N VAL A 334 -14.10 4.29 -16.07
CA VAL A 334 -14.03 5.16 -14.90
C VAL A 334 -15.35 5.92 -14.96
N LYS A 335 -16.19 5.77 -13.93
CA LYS A 335 -17.40 6.58 -13.84
C LYS A 335 -16.99 8.03 -14.10
N ASP A 336 -17.58 8.66 -15.10
CA ASP A 336 -17.45 10.08 -15.45
C ASP A 336 -18.01 11.00 -14.34
N GLU A 337 -17.79 10.63 -13.07
CA GLU A 337 -18.23 11.40 -11.93
C GLU A 337 -17.17 12.47 -11.63
N VAL A 338 -17.62 13.71 -11.57
CA VAL A 338 -16.81 14.85 -11.15
C VAL A 338 -16.45 14.73 -9.67
N PHE A 339 -15.18 14.86 -9.32
CA PHE A 339 -14.71 14.81 -7.92
C PHE A 339 -13.73 15.94 -7.61
N LEU A 340 -13.50 16.22 -6.32
CA LEU A 340 -12.67 17.31 -5.83
C LEU A 340 -11.47 16.75 -5.07
N ILE A 341 -10.26 17.23 -5.38
CA ILE A 341 -9.01 16.88 -4.69
C ILE A 341 -8.14 18.12 -4.46
N PRO A 342 -7.28 18.16 -3.44
CA PRO A 342 -7.28 17.27 -2.28
C PRO A 342 -8.49 17.53 -1.37
N ASN A 343 -8.85 16.56 -0.53
CA ASN A 343 -9.85 16.72 0.53
C ASN A 343 -9.46 15.83 1.74
N PRO A 344 -9.02 16.39 2.89
CA PRO A 344 -8.96 17.81 3.23
C PRO A 344 -8.01 18.63 2.34
N ALA A 345 -8.28 19.91 2.19
CA ALA A 345 -7.56 20.82 1.31
C ALA A 345 -6.87 21.92 2.12
N HIS A 346 -5.63 22.25 1.75
CA HIS A 346 -4.85 23.30 2.42
C HIS A 346 -4.83 24.61 1.60
N ASP A 347 -4.21 24.63 0.42
CA ASP A 347 -4.00 25.88 -0.34
C ASP A 347 -4.86 26.02 -1.60
N PHE A 348 -5.29 24.88 -2.16
CA PHE A 348 -6.08 24.82 -3.39
C PHE A 348 -7.00 23.60 -3.39
N ILE A 349 -8.02 23.65 -4.24
CA ILE A 349 -8.83 22.50 -4.65
C ILE A 349 -8.85 22.40 -6.16
N GLN A 350 -8.95 21.20 -6.69
CA GLN A 350 -9.02 20.86 -8.10
C GLN A 350 -10.23 19.99 -8.36
N LEU A 351 -10.98 20.32 -9.41
CA LEU A 351 -12.09 19.50 -9.87
C LEU A 351 -11.65 18.65 -11.06
N GLN A 352 -11.84 17.34 -10.92
CA GLN A 352 -11.49 16.34 -11.94
C GLN A 352 -12.74 15.89 -12.70
N ASN A 353 -12.55 15.38 -13.92
CA ASN A 353 -13.61 14.89 -14.82
C ASN A 353 -14.64 15.96 -15.24
N LEU A 354 -14.27 17.25 -15.22
CA LEU A 354 -15.14 18.31 -15.74
C LEU A 354 -15.18 18.28 -17.28
N ASN A 355 -16.28 17.81 -17.86
CA ASN A 355 -16.48 17.81 -19.30
C ASN A 355 -17.14 19.11 -19.77
N GLY A 356 -16.32 20.15 -19.99
CA GLY A 356 -16.78 21.44 -20.52
C GLY A 356 -16.94 22.55 -19.49
N GLN A 357 -17.53 23.66 -19.93
CA GLN A 357 -17.66 24.88 -19.13
C GLN A 357 -18.65 24.68 -17.97
N THR A 358 -18.16 24.83 -16.74
CA THR A 358 -18.90 24.50 -15.52
C THR A 358 -18.99 25.71 -14.61
N HIS A 359 -20.21 26.11 -14.24
CA HIS A 359 -20.42 27.11 -13.20
C HIS A 359 -20.21 26.48 -11.84
N PHE A 360 -19.49 27.17 -10.96
CA PHE A 360 -19.33 26.75 -9.58
C PHE A 360 -19.73 27.84 -8.59
N GLN A 361 -20.11 27.42 -7.39
CA GLN A 361 -20.38 28.26 -6.23
C GLN A 361 -19.87 27.55 -4.97
N ILE A 362 -19.03 28.21 -4.18
CA ILE A 362 -18.51 27.70 -2.91
C ILE A 362 -19.22 28.40 -1.76
N MET A 363 -19.73 27.60 -0.82
CA MET A 363 -20.39 28.04 0.39
C MET A 363 -19.84 27.30 1.61
N ASP A 364 -19.92 27.92 2.78
CA ASP A 364 -19.79 27.19 4.04
C ASP A 364 -21.12 26.50 4.42
N ILE A 365 -21.12 25.75 5.53
CA ILE A 365 -22.32 25.06 6.04
C ILE A 365 -23.45 25.99 6.50
N SER A 366 -23.16 27.27 6.75
CA SER A 366 -24.18 28.27 7.09
C SER A 366 -24.86 28.84 5.86
N GLY A 367 -24.37 28.50 4.65
CA GLY A 367 -24.83 29.05 3.39
C GLY A 367 -24.16 30.37 3.01
N LYS A 368 -23.11 30.80 3.73
CA LYS A 368 -22.34 31.99 3.37
C LYS A 368 -21.53 31.69 2.11
N ASN A 369 -21.69 32.52 1.08
CA ASN A 369 -20.94 32.43 -0.17
C ASN A 369 -19.49 32.91 0.02
N PHE A 370 -18.55 32.10 -0.46
CA PHE A 370 -17.12 32.45 -0.47
C PHE A 370 -16.62 32.78 -1.87
N ASP A 371 -17.02 32.02 -2.88
CA ASP A 371 -16.56 32.22 -4.24
C ASP A 371 -17.56 31.67 -5.27
N LYS A 372 -17.51 32.18 -6.49
CA LYS A 372 -18.30 31.71 -7.62
C LYS A 372 -17.60 32.06 -8.93
N GLY A 373 -17.76 31.21 -9.92
CA GLY A 373 -17.16 31.47 -11.23
C GLY A 373 -17.46 30.40 -12.24
N ILE A 374 -16.61 30.34 -13.25
CA ILE A 374 -16.70 29.38 -14.34
C ILE A 374 -15.35 28.68 -14.47
N LEU A 375 -15.39 27.35 -14.51
CA LEU A 375 -14.23 26.50 -14.67
C LEU A 375 -14.29 25.79 -16.02
N ASN A 376 -13.11 25.63 -16.61
CA ASN A 376 -12.88 24.75 -17.75
C ASN A 376 -12.28 23.43 -17.25
N GLN A 377 -11.90 22.54 -18.17
CA GLN A 377 -11.34 21.22 -17.83
C GLN A 377 -10.18 21.33 -16.82
N ASN A 378 -10.27 20.55 -15.73
CA ASN A 378 -9.24 20.37 -14.69
C ASN A 378 -8.73 21.67 -14.02
N ALA A 379 -9.61 22.64 -13.80
CA ALA A 379 -9.23 23.91 -13.17
C ALA A 379 -8.99 23.81 -11.65
N SER A 380 -8.00 24.56 -11.18
CA SER A 380 -7.69 24.74 -9.75
C SER A 380 -8.35 26.02 -9.21
N ILE A 381 -8.84 25.97 -7.98
CA ILE A 381 -9.36 27.11 -7.22
C ILE A 381 -8.44 27.32 -6.01
N SER A 382 -7.89 28.51 -5.86
CA SER A 382 -7.10 28.84 -4.66
C SER A 382 -8.03 29.07 -3.48
N ILE A 383 -7.70 28.43 -2.35
CA ILE A 383 -8.46 28.52 -1.09
C ILE A 383 -7.55 28.89 0.09
N HIS A 384 -6.33 29.35 -0.17
CA HIS A 384 -5.35 29.70 0.87
C HIS A 384 -5.91 30.66 1.93
N ASN A 385 -6.79 31.58 1.52
CA ASN A 385 -7.40 32.58 2.42
C ASN A 385 -8.70 32.10 3.10
N TYR A 386 -9.09 30.84 2.93
CA TYR A 386 -10.31 30.30 3.53
C TYR A 386 -10.01 29.87 4.98
N PRO A 387 -10.85 30.24 5.95
CA PRO A 387 -10.74 29.70 7.30
C PRO A 387 -10.88 28.16 7.31
N PRO A 388 -10.22 27.45 8.25
CA PRO A 388 -10.48 26.03 8.46
C PRO A 388 -11.97 25.76 8.72
N GLY A 389 -12.52 24.74 8.08
CA GLY A 389 -13.95 24.46 8.17
C GLY A 389 -14.49 23.54 7.08
N LEU A 390 -15.78 23.22 7.17
CA LEU A 390 -16.49 22.42 6.16
C LEU A 390 -17.10 23.33 5.11
N TYR A 391 -16.84 23.01 3.85
CA TYR A 391 -17.30 23.74 2.68
C TYR A 391 -18.07 22.83 1.72
N ILE A 392 -18.90 23.49 0.92
CA ILE A 392 -19.71 22.88 -0.13
C ILE A 392 -19.38 23.60 -1.43
N ILE A 393 -19.02 22.86 -2.47
CA ILE A 393 -18.97 23.37 -3.84
C ILE A 393 -20.16 22.81 -4.63
N ALA A 394 -20.99 23.72 -5.14
CA ALA A 394 -22.09 23.40 -6.04
C ALA A 394 -21.63 23.65 -7.48
N LEU A 395 -21.81 22.65 -8.33
CA LEU A 395 -21.43 22.65 -9.74
C LEU A 395 -22.67 22.57 -10.62
N LYS A 396 -22.67 23.33 -11.70
CA LYS A 396 -23.78 23.37 -12.66
C LYS A 396 -23.27 23.49 -14.09
N GLN A 397 -23.69 22.54 -14.91
CA GLN A 397 -23.60 22.58 -16.37
C GLN A 397 -25.01 22.54 -16.96
N ASN A 398 -25.13 22.72 -18.28
CA ASN A 398 -26.42 22.57 -18.97
C ASN A 398 -27.03 21.16 -18.82
N SER A 399 -26.20 20.13 -18.62
CA SER A 399 -26.61 18.72 -18.56
C SER A 399 -26.48 18.06 -17.18
N PHE A 400 -25.84 18.70 -16.18
CA PHE A 400 -25.72 18.13 -14.84
C PHE A 400 -25.64 19.19 -13.73
N SER A 401 -26.01 18.79 -12.51
CA SER A 401 -25.66 19.50 -11.28
C SER A 401 -25.08 18.53 -10.26
N LYS A 402 -24.00 18.92 -9.59
CA LYS A 402 -23.34 18.11 -8.56
C LYS A 402 -22.98 18.98 -7.35
N ILE A 403 -23.08 18.40 -6.17
CA ILE A 403 -22.66 19.04 -4.92
C ILE A 403 -21.56 18.18 -4.32
N ILE A 404 -20.43 18.79 -3.98
CA ILE A 404 -19.30 18.12 -3.35
C ILE A 404 -19.00 18.81 -2.03
N LYS A 405 -18.86 18.02 -0.96
CA LYS A 405 -18.47 18.50 0.37
C LYS A 405 -16.96 18.29 0.54
N TRP A 406 -16.28 19.26 1.11
CA TRP A 406 -14.84 19.20 1.32
C TRP A 406 -14.43 20.00 2.57
N ILE A 407 -13.28 19.65 3.13
CA ILE A 407 -12.77 20.23 4.38
C ILE A 407 -11.57 21.12 4.06
N LYS A 408 -11.57 22.37 4.52
CA LYS A 408 -10.37 23.20 4.62
C LYS A 408 -9.68 22.86 5.95
N SER A 409 -8.47 22.31 5.87
CA SER A 409 -7.60 22.08 7.05
C SER A 409 -6.84 23.33 7.43
#